data_AF-A0A7X0NDY1-F1
#
_entry.id   AF-A0A7X0NDY1-F1
#
_cell.length_a   1.000
_cell.length_b   1.000
_cell.length_c   1.000
_cell.angle_alpha   90.00
_cell.angle_beta   90.00
_cell.angle_gamma   90.00
#
_symmetry.space_group_name_H-M   'P 1'
#
loop_
_entity.id
_entity.type
_entity.pdbx_description
1 polymer ?
#
loop_
_entity_poly.entity_id
_entity_poly.type
_entity_poly.pdbx_seq_one_letter_code
_entity_poly.pdbx_strand_id
1 'polypeptide(L)'
;MFKFLSLETKEHFIVVNLTNQHTIINYETVAIGTVKAVSLRPAEVLRSAIIINSPTIILVHNHPSHNHPSGNPKPSCGFQFTHNIKQAAKYFDIEVLDHVVIGYQCFEHAVRD
;
A
#
# COMPACT_ATOMS: atom_id res chain seq x y z
N MET A 1 8.14 10.11 6.08
CA MET A 1 8.03 10.33 4.62
C MET A 1 6.58 10.58 4.19
N PHE A 2 5.64 9.65 4.39
CA PHE A 2 4.28 9.75 3.82
C PHE A 2 3.21 10.48 4.65
N LYS A 3 3.59 11.25 5.68
CA LYS A 3 2.63 11.93 6.57
C LYS A 3 1.71 12.91 5.82
N PHE A 4 2.17 13.50 4.72
CA PHE A 4 1.36 14.42 3.91
C PHE A 4 0.09 13.77 3.34
N LEU A 5 0.08 12.44 3.13
CA LEU A 5 -1.10 11.72 2.64
C LEU A 5 -2.30 11.78 3.60
N SER A 6 -2.07 12.10 4.88
CA SER A 6 -3.14 12.33 5.86
C SER A 6 -4.01 13.55 5.54
N LEU A 7 -3.50 14.47 4.72
CA LEU A 7 -4.18 15.70 4.30
C LEU A 7 -4.75 15.58 2.87
N GLU A 8 -4.46 14.49 2.17
CA GLU A 8 -4.94 14.28 0.82
C GLU A 8 -6.44 13.98 0.80
N THR A 9 -7.15 14.62 -0.13
CA THR A 9 -8.60 14.44 -0.30
C THR A 9 -8.95 13.19 -1.11
N LYS A 10 -7.95 12.62 -1.80
CA LYS A 10 -8.07 11.38 -2.59
C LYS A 10 -7.25 10.28 -1.96
N GLU A 11 -7.68 9.04 -2.15
CA GLU A 11 -6.86 7.88 -1.78
C GLU A 11 -5.71 7.76 -2.77
N HIS A 12 -4.52 7.59 -2.23
CA HIS A 12 -3.30 7.30 -2.93
C HIS A 12 -2.90 5.88 -2.57
N PHE A 13 -2.55 5.08 -3.57
CA PHE A 13 -1.95 3.78 -3.36
C PHE A 13 -0.52 3.82 -3.85
N ILE A 14 0.42 3.54 -2.96
CA ILE A 14 1.85 3.67 -3.19
C ILE A 14 2.52 2.33 -2.93
N VAL A 15 3.49 1.99 -3.77
CA VAL A 15 4.38 0.84 -3.59
C VAL A 15 5.77 1.38 -3.31
N VAL A 16 6.34 1.00 -2.17
CA VAL A 16 7.71 1.31 -1.80
C VAL A 16 8.56 0.10 -2.09
N ASN A 17 9.55 0.25 -2.97
CA ASN A 17 10.45 -0.83 -3.35
C ASN A 17 11.69 -0.80 -2.46
N LEU A 18 12.06 -1.95 -1.92
CA LEU A 18 13.16 -2.11 -0.99
C LEU A 18 14.27 -3.00 -1.55
N THR A 19 15.48 -2.83 -1.04
CA THR A 19 16.58 -3.79 -1.20
C THR A 19 16.42 -4.98 -0.22
N ASN A 20 17.25 -6.01 -0.38
CA ASN A 20 17.35 -7.13 0.57
C ASN A 20 17.70 -6.70 2.01
N GLN A 21 18.27 -5.50 2.21
CA GLN A 21 18.55 -4.93 3.53
C GLN A 21 17.44 -3.98 4.00
N HIS A 22 16.25 -4.06 3.38
CA HIS A 22 15.10 -3.20 3.65
C HIS A 22 15.38 -1.70 3.51
N THR A 23 16.34 -1.33 2.67
CA THR A 23 16.61 0.07 2.33
C THR A 23 15.72 0.49 1.18
N ILE A 24 15.12 1.67 1.27
CA ILE A 24 14.24 2.20 0.22
C ILE A 24 15.05 2.48 -1.04
N ILE A 25 14.65 1.85 -2.15
CA ILE A 25 15.18 2.11 -3.49
C ILE A 25 14.42 3.30 -4.09
N ASN A 26 13.10 3.18 -4.19
CA ASN A 26 12.19 4.21 -4.67
C ASN A 26 10.77 3.94 -4.14
N TYR A 27 9.83 4.80 -4.54
CA TYR A 27 8.41 4.54 -4.37
C TYR A 27 7.63 5.02 -5.59
N GLU A 28 6.51 4.38 -5.89
CA GLU A 28 5.63 4.71 -7.00
C GLU A 28 4.18 4.81 -6.55
N THR A 29 3.51 5.90 -6.93
CA THR A 29 2.06 6.02 -6.78
C THR A 29 1.37 5.26 -7.92
N VAL A 30 0.80 4.10 -7.61
CA VAL A 30 0.16 3.23 -8.62
C VAL A 30 -1.35 3.51 -8.78
N ALA A 31 -1.96 4.26 -7.87
CA ALA A 31 -3.32 4.81 -8.03
C ALA A 31 -3.54 6.10 -7.25
N ILE A 32 -4.44 6.95 -7.79
CA ILE A 32 -4.97 8.15 -7.13
C ILE A 32 -6.48 8.23 -7.42
N GLY A 33 -7.32 8.39 -6.41
CA GLY A 33 -8.76 8.59 -6.59
C GLY A 33 -9.60 7.82 -5.58
N THR A 34 -10.80 7.38 -5.98
CA THR A 34 -11.56 6.41 -5.19
C THR A 34 -10.92 5.04 -5.41
N VAL A 35 -9.93 4.72 -4.59
CA VAL A 35 -9.35 3.38 -4.50
C VAL A 35 -10.35 2.53 -3.72
N LYS A 36 -11.54 2.30 -4.31
CA LYS A 36 -12.31 1.12 -3.91
C LYS A 36 -11.31 -0.03 -4.03
N ALA A 37 -10.98 -0.67 -2.91
CA ALA A 37 -9.92 -1.68 -2.75
C ALA A 37 -10.11 -2.95 -3.62
N VAL A 38 -10.92 -2.86 -4.68
CA VAL A 38 -11.31 -3.88 -5.63
C VAL A 38 -10.82 -3.56 -7.05
N SER A 39 -10.29 -2.37 -7.34
CA SER A 39 -9.99 -1.96 -8.73
C SER A 39 -8.53 -2.14 -9.20
N LEU A 40 -7.56 -2.32 -8.31
CA LEU A 40 -6.16 -2.48 -8.71
C LEU A 40 -5.83 -3.95 -8.99
N ARG A 41 -5.23 -4.22 -10.15
CA ARG A 41 -4.76 -5.57 -10.47
C ARG A 41 -3.40 -5.81 -9.82
N PRO A 42 -3.10 -7.03 -9.34
CA PRO A 42 -1.77 -7.33 -8.78
C PRO A 42 -0.61 -7.00 -9.71
N ALA A 43 -0.79 -7.21 -11.03
CA ALA A 43 0.21 -6.86 -12.03
C ALA A 43 0.54 -5.35 -12.08
N GLU A 44 -0.39 -4.47 -11.73
CA GLU A 44 -0.15 -3.03 -11.67
C GLU A 44 0.61 -2.63 -10.41
N VAL A 45 0.29 -3.26 -9.28
CA VAL A 45 0.98 -3.05 -8.00
C VAL A 45 2.41 -3.58 -8.05
N LEU A 46 2.62 -4.76 -8.62
CA LEU A 46 3.94 -5.41 -8.66
C LEU A 46 4.84 -4.92 -9.79
N ARG A 47 4.30 -4.13 -10.74
CA ARG A 47 5.04 -3.69 -11.94
C ARG A 47 6.38 -3.05 -11.57
N SER A 48 6.37 -2.10 -10.65
CA SER A 48 7.56 -1.32 -10.30
C SER A 48 8.64 -2.19 -9.68
N ALA A 49 8.25 -3.09 -8.78
CA ALA A 49 9.13 -4.06 -8.16
C ALA A 49 9.75 -5.02 -9.18
N ILE A 50 8.95 -5.53 -10.12
CA ILE A 50 9.44 -6.42 -11.18
C ILE A 50 10.44 -5.70 -12.09
N ILE A 51 10.13 -4.48 -12.54
CA ILE A 51 11.00 -3.72 -13.46
C ILE A 51 12.38 -3.45 -12.85
N ILE A 52 12.44 -3.18 -11.55
CA ILE A 52 13.70 -2.84 -10.87
C ILE A 52 14.33 -4.02 -10.12
N ASN A 53 13.76 -5.23 -10.25
CA ASN A 53 14.16 -6.43 -9.50
C ASN A 53 14.18 -6.21 -7.98
N SER A 54 13.16 -5.53 -7.45
CA SER A 54 13.02 -5.33 -6.00
C SER A 54 12.56 -6.63 -5.34
N PRO A 55 13.32 -7.17 -4.38
CA PRO A 55 12.96 -8.40 -3.65
C PRO A 55 11.83 -8.19 -2.65
N THR A 56 11.59 -6.95 -2.20
CA THR A 56 10.69 -6.67 -1.09
C THR A 56 9.97 -5.35 -1.32
N ILE A 57 8.67 -5.31 -1.02
CA ILE A 57 7.85 -4.12 -1.12
C ILE A 57 7.09 -3.82 0.18
N ILE A 58 6.80 -2.54 0.40
CA ILE A 58 5.79 -2.08 1.36
C ILE A 58 4.67 -1.41 0.57
N LEU A 59 3.44 -1.79 0.89
CA LEU A 59 2.25 -1.12 0.37
C LEU A 59 1.91 0.04 1.30
N VAL A 60 1.51 1.19 0.74
CA VAL A 60 1.05 2.34 1.53
C VAL A 60 -0.23 2.88 0.91
N HIS A 61 -1.26 3.12 1.71
CA HIS A 61 -2.40 3.91 1.26
C HIS A 61 -2.92 4.83 2.36
N ASN A 62 -3.64 5.88 1.98
CA ASN A 62 -4.37 6.73 2.92
C ASN A 62 -5.88 6.52 2.78
N HIS A 63 -6.60 6.72 3.88
CA HIS A 63 -8.05 6.89 3.87
C HIS A 63 -8.37 8.39 4.07
N PRO A 64 -8.94 9.10 3.08
CA PRO A 64 -9.28 10.51 3.22
C PRO A 64 -10.36 10.69 4.29
N SER A 65 -10.01 11.45 5.32
CA SER A 65 -10.79 11.63 6.55
C SER A 65 -12.10 12.40 6.38
N HIS A 66 -12.41 12.94 5.18
CA HIS A 66 -13.59 13.79 5.02
C HIS A 66 -14.94 13.04 5.04
N ASN A 67 -14.95 11.71 5.00
CA ASN A 67 -16.17 10.91 5.04
C ASN A 67 -16.32 9.99 6.28
N HIS A 68 -15.52 10.18 7.34
CA HIS A 68 -15.74 9.39 8.57
C HIS A 68 -15.44 10.20 9.85
N PRO A 69 -16.46 10.54 10.67
CA PRO A 69 -16.29 11.32 11.89
C PRO A 69 -15.53 10.58 13.01
N SER A 70 -15.12 9.33 12.79
CA SER A 70 -14.43 8.52 13.80
C SER A 70 -12.91 8.47 13.66
N GLY A 71 -12.32 9.03 12.59
CA GLY A 71 -10.87 9.04 12.38
C GLY A 71 -10.19 7.65 12.45
N ASN A 72 -10.97 6.58 12.26
CA ASN A 72 -10.54 5.21 12.55
C ASN A 72 -10.11 4.57 11.23
N PRO A 73 -8.80 4.31 11.00
CA PRO A 73 -8.27 3.81 9.72
C PRO A 73 -8.56 2.32 9.52
N LYS A 74 -9.63 1.81 10.15
CA LYS A 74 -9.92 0.38 10.24
C LYS A 74 -9.97 -0.22 8.84
N PRO A 75 -9.23 -1.32 8.57
CA PRO A 75 -9.02 -1.79 7.21
C PRO A 75 -10.18 -2.71 6.80
N SER A 76 -11.42 -2.22 6.80
CA SER A 76 -12.58 -3.05 6.50
C SER A 76 -12.55 -3.65 5.08
N CYS A 77 -11.84 -2.99 4.16
CA CYS A 77 -11.66 -3.44 2.77
C CYS A 77 -10.19 -3.75 2.39
N GLY A 78 -9.22 -3.52 3.28
CA GLY A 78 -7.79 -3.60 2.96
C GLY A 78 -7.22 -5.02 2.98
N PHE A 79 -7.68 -5.89 3.89
CA PHE A 79 -7.07 -7.20 4.13
C PHE A 79 -7.12 -8.15 2.94
N GLN A 80 -8.28 -8.28 2.28
CA GLN A 80 -8.43 -9.18 1.13
C GLN A 80 -7.55 -8.73 -0.04
N PHE A 81 -7.48 -7.41 -0.26
CA PHE A 81 -6.64 -6.84 -1.30
C PHE A 81 -5.16 -7.14 -1.02
N THR A 82 -4.68 -6.85 0.19
CA THR A 82 -3.30 -7.16 0.62
C THR A 82 -2.99 -8.65 0.50
N HIS A 83 -3.93 -9.51 0.87
CA HIS A 83 -3.79 -10.95 0.71
C HIS A 83 -3.60 -11.33 -0.77
N ASN A 84 -4.43 -10.80 -1.66
CA ASN A 84 -4.31 -11.07 -3.10
C ASN A 84 -2.96 -10.59 -3.67
N ILE A 85 -2.47 -9.42 -3.25
CA ILE A 85 -1.14 -8.93 -3.64
C ILE A 85 -0.04 -9.85 -3.08
N LYS A 86 -0.10 -10.22 -1.79
CA LYS A 86 0.85 -11.17 -1.17
C LYS A 86 0.92 -12.49 -1.95
N GLN A 87 -0.23 -13.03 -2.33
CA GLN A 87 -0.28 -14.29 -3.09
C GLN A 87 0.29 -14.14 -4.50
N ALA A 88 0.01 -13.03 -5.19
CA ALA A 88 0.57 -12.76 -6.51
C ALA A 88 2.10 -12.53 -6.46
N ALA A 89 2.58 -11.80 -5.45
CA ALA A 89 3.99 -11.44 -5.29
C ALA A 89 4.90 -12.67 -5.14
N LYS A 90 4.38 -13.74 -4.50
CA LYS A 90 5.08 -15.03 -4.35
C LYS A 90 5.50 -15.67 -5.68
N TYR A 91 4.75 -15.45 -6.76
CA TYR A 91 5.13 -15.99 -8.08
C TYR A 91 6.35 -15.31 -8.70
N PHE A 92 6.75 -14.15 -8.16
CA PHE A 92 7.88 -13.36 -8.61
C PHE A 92 9.01 -13.30 -7.58
N ASP A 93 8.93 -14.12 -6.52
CA ASP A 93 9.85 -14.06 -5.38
C ASP A 93 9.95 -12.66 -4.74
N ILE A 94 8.82 -11.92 -4.74
CA ILE A 94 8.72 -10.60 -4.12
C ILE A 94 7.98 -10.74 -2.79
N GLU A 95 8.62 -10.30 -1.71
CA GLU A 95 8.03 -10.25 -0.38
C GLU A 95 7.22 -8.95 -0.20
N VAL A 96 5.97 -9.07 0.28
CA VAL A 96 5.23 -7.91 0.78
C VAL A 96 5.44 -7.83 2.28
N LEU A 97 6.37 -6.98 2.69
CA LEU A 97 6.81 -6.86 4.08
C LEU A 97 5.71 -6.27 4.97
N ASP A 98 4.99 -5.28 4.46
CA ASP A 98 3.97 -4.57 5.22
C ASP A 98 2.95 -3.87 4.30
N HIS A 99 1.83 -3.48 4.90
CA HIS A 99 0.84 -2.61 4.30
C HIS A 99 0.43 -1.53 5.30
N VAL A 100 0.92 -0.31 5.09
CA VAL A 100 0.68 0.82 5.98
C VAL A 100 -0.54 1.62 5.51
N VAL A 101 -1.52 1.78 6.39
CA VAL A 101 -2.71 2.61 6.19
C VAL A 101 -2.53 3.91 6.95
N ILE A 102 -2.55 5.05 6.26
CA ILE A 102 -2.35 6.38 6.86
C ILE A 102 -3.70 7.08 7.03
N GLY A 103 -4.02 7.45 8.28
CA GLY A 103 -5.16 8.29 8.64
C GLY A 103 -4.74 9.71 9.02
N TYR A 104 -5.70 10.53 9.47
CA TYR A 104 -5.48 11.95 9.80
C TYR A 104 -4.44 12.19 10.90
N GLN A 105 -4.40 11.31 11.92
CA GLN A 105 -3.45 11.41 13.05
C GLN A 105 -2.87 10.05 13.48
N CYS A 106 -3.10 9.01 12.71
CA CYS A 106 -2.76 7.63 13.04
C CYS A 106 -2.28 6.90 11.78
N PHE A 107 -1.61 5.78 11.99
CA PHE A 107 -1.37 4.79 10.95
C PHE A 107 -1.63 3.39 11.51
N GLU A 108 -2.03 2.47 10.64
CA GLU A 108 -2.24 1.06 10.97
C GLU A 108 -1.45 0.17 10.02
N HIS A 109 -1.03 -0.99 10.52
CA HIS A 109 -0.40 -2.04 9.74
C HIS A 109 -1.46 -3.10 9.39
N ALA A 110 -1.68 -3.33 8.10
CA ALA A 110 -2.69 -4.25 7.59
C ALA A 110 -2.13 -5.63 7.19
N VAL A 111 -0.80 -5.81 7.21
CA VAL A 111 -0.21 -7.14 7.15
C VAL A 111 -0.34 -7.79 8.53
N ARG A 112 -1.10 -8.87 8.61
CA ARG A 112 -1.06 -9.82 9.73
C ARG A 112 -0.50 -11.13 9.20
N ASP A 113 0.28 -11.80 10.04
CA ASP A 113 0.81 -13.15 9.79
C ASP A 113 -0.30 -14.18 9.69
#